data_AF-A0A2A2IRU5-F1
#
_entry.id   AF-A0A2A2IRU5-F1
#
_cell.length_a   1.000
_cell.length_b   1.000
_cell.length_c   1.000
_cell.angle_alpha   90.00
_cell.angle_beta   90.00
_cell.angle_gamma   90.00
#
_symmetry.space_group_name_H-M   'P 1'
#
loop_
_entity.id
_entity.type
_entity.pdbx_description
1 polymer ?
#
loop_
_entity_poly.entity_id
_entity_poly.type
_entity_poly.pdbx_seq_one_letter_code
_entity_poly.pdbx_strand_id
1 'polypeptide(L)'
;MMDIRNFIGMPLRYAISVLQEKNVPYEVERTTARSRFFPRDEEDPYVVRARERDGVVYLLVNANLKKSESVTRMLQGGEVQE
;
A
#
# COMPACT_ATOMS: atom_id res chain seq x y z
N MET A 1 22.77 -6.74 -4.92
CA MET A 1 22.07 -5.57 -4.36
C MET A 1 20.59 -5.87 -4.40
N MET A 2 19.88 -5.65 -3.30
CA MET A 2 18.45 -5.98 -3.21
C MET A 2 17.65 -5.02 -4.10
N ASP A 3 16.79 -5.56 -4.95
CA ASP A 3 15.93 -4.71 -5.79
C ASP A 3 14.73 -4.22 -4.99
N ILE A 4 14.85 -3.02 -4.42
CA ILE A 4 13.81 -2.40 -3.60
C ILE A 4 12.51 -2.12 -4.36
N ARG A 5 12.53 -2.17 -5.70
CA ARG A 5 11.31 -1.99 -6.52
C ARG A 5 10.37 -3.18 -6.39
N ASN A 6 10.86 -4.35 -5.96
CA ASN A 6 10.05 -5.52 -5.65
C ASN A 6 9.06 -5.28 -4.49
N PHE A 7 9.26 -4.23 -3.69
CA PHE A 7 8.32 -3.86 -2.65
C PHE A 7 7.07 -3.17 -3.18
N ILE A 8 7.11 -2.58 -4.39
CA ILE A 8 5.96 -1.86 -4.94
C ILE A 8 4.78 -2.85 -5.13
N GLY A 9 3.62 -2.50 -4.56
CA GLY A 9 2.43 -3.35 -4.53
C GLY A 9 2.38 -4.34 -3.36
N MET A 10 3.46 -4.49 -2.60
CA MET A 10 3.50 -5.40 -1.45
C MET A 10 2.92 -4.74 -0.20
N PRO A 11 2.37 -5.53 0.75
CA PRO A 11 2.01 -5.05 2.07
C PRO A 11 3.19 -4.44 2.80
N LEU A 12 2.99 -3.33 3.50
CA LEU A 12 4.03 -2.65 4.28
C LEU A 12 4.73 -3.60 5.26
N ARG A 13 3.95 -4.47 5.92
CA ARG A 13 4.49 -5.48 6.86
C ARG A 13 5.55 -6.38 6.22
N TYR A 14 5.35 -6.75 4.96
CA TYR A 14 6.29 -7.60 4.23
C TYR A 14 7.56 -6.82 3.93
N ALA A 15 7.44 -5.60 3.40
CA ALA A 15 8.59 -4.75 3.09
C ALA A 15 9.46 -4.48 4.33
N ILE A 16 8.84 -4.15 5.46
CA ILE A 16 9.53 -3.92 6.74
C ILE A 16 10.27 -5.18 7.19
N SER A 17 9.63 -6.34 7.15
CA SER A 17 10.24 -7.60 7.59
C SER A 17 11.52 -7.90 6.81
N VAL A 18 11.50 -7.74 5.49
CA VAL A 18 12.68 -7.99 4.65
C VAL A 18 13.78 -6.96 4.90
N LEU A 19 13.43 -5.68 5.12
CA LEU A 19 14.40 -4.63 5.44
C LEU A 19 15.07 -4.86 6.80
N GLN A 20 14.29 -5.29 7.80
CA GLN A 20 14.80 -5.64 9.13
C GLN A 20 15.71 -6.87 9.11
N GLU A 21 15.31 -7.94 8.41
CA GLU A 21 16.12 -9.15 8.23
C GLU A 21 17.51 -8.84 7.66
N LYS A 22 17.57 -7.88 6.74
CA LYS A 22 18.80 -7.47 6.06
C LYS A 22 19.53 -6.32 6.73
N ASN A 23 19.05 -5.85 7.89
CA ASN A 23 19.62 -4.74 8.63
C ASN A 23 19.73 -3.44 7.80
N VAL A 24 18.78 -3.22 6.90
CA VAL A 24 18.72 -2.03 6.04
C VAL A 24 17.92 -0.93 6.75
N PRO A 25 18.48 0.27 6.97
CA PRO A 25 17.73 1.38 7.55
C PRO A 25 16.63 1.84 6.60
N TYR A 26 15.47 2.20 7.15
CA TYR A 26 14.31 2.58 6.35
C TYR A 26 13.45 3.65 7.00
N GLU A 27 12.74 4.39 6.16
CA GLU A 27 11.74 5.37 6.54
C GLU A 27 10.42 5.10 5.81
N VAL A 28 9.30 5.33 6.50
CA VAL A 28 7.96 5.10 5.95
C VAL A 28 7.19 6.40 5.91
N GLU A 29 6.85 6.85 4.71
CA GLU A 29 5.98 7.99 4.47
C GLU A 29 4.59 7.52 4.06
N ARG A 30 3.54 8.03 4.71
CA ARG A 30 2.16 7.70 4.37
C ARG A 30 1.60 8.77 3.45
N THR A 31 1.02 8.38 2.32
CA THR A 31 0.20 9.31 1.54
C THR A 31 -0.94 9.83 2.41
N THR A 32 -1.49 10.99 2.09
CA THR A 32 -2.75 11.47 2.68
C THR A 32 -3.77 11.67 1.58
N ALA A 33 -4.78 10.79 1.51
CA ALA A 33 -5.89 10.95 0.59
C ALA A 33 -6.87 11.97 1.19
N ARG A 34 -7.09 13.09 0.48
CA ARG A 34 -8.04 14.14 0.89
C ARG A 34 -9.49 13.86 0.47
N SER A 35 -9.76 12.70 -0.13
CA SER A 35 -11.07 12.39 -0.69
C SER A 35 -12.05 11.95 0.39
N ARG A 36 -13.19 12.63 0.44
CA ARG A 36 -14.34 12.32 1.31
C ARG A 36 -15.15 11.09 0.87
N PHE A 37 -14.85 10.54 -0.31
CA PHE A 37 -15.66 9.50 -0.97
C PHE A 37 -15.12 8.07 -0.81
N PHE A 38 -13.86 7.92 -0.41
CA PHE A 38 -13.22 6.62 -0.26
C PHE A 38 -12.72 6.47 1.17
N PRO A 39 -13.47 5.76 2.04
CA PRO A 39 -13.00 5.48 3.39
C PRO A 39 -11.69 4.67 3.33
N ARG A 40 -10.74 5.07 4.17
CA ARG A 40 -9.45 4.37 4.28
C ARG A 40 -9.61 3.07 5.02
N ASP A 41 -9.00 2.04 4.46
CA ASP A 41 -8.57 0.88 5.21
C ASP A 41 -7.10 1.10 5.61
N GLU A 42 -6.90 1.50 6.86
CA GLU A 42 -5.56 1.74 7.42
C GLU A 42 -4.93 0.46 7.99
N GLU A 43 -5.66 -0.66 7.98
CA GLU A 43 -5.24 -1.92 8.61
C GLU A 43 -4.13 -2.62 7.82
N ASP A 44 -4.11 -2.48 6.49
CA ASP A 44 -3.07 -3.09 5.65
C ASP A 44 -2.61 -2.15 4.52
N PRO A 45 -1.73 -1.16 4.79
CA PRO A 45 -1.22 -0.29 3.74
C PRO A 45 -0.23 -1.02 2.83
N TYR A 46 -0.16 -0.61 1.57
CA TYR A 46 0.77 -1.17 0.58
C TYR A 46 1.77 -0.11 0.10
N VAL A 47 2.95 -0.56 -0.32
CA VAL A 47 4.00 0.32 -0.84
C VAL A 47 3.64 0.74 -2.26
N VAL A 48 3.55 2.05 -2.50
CA VAL A 48 3.34 2.64 -3.83
C VAL A 48 4.63 3.11 -4.47
N ARG A 49 5.66 3.38 -3.65
CA ARG A 49 6.98 3.78 -4.13
C ARG A 49 8.06 3.33 -3.16
N ALA A 50 9.16 2.86 -3.72
CA ALA A 50 10.40 2.64 -2.98
C ALA A 50 11.52 3.47 -3.62
N ARG A 51 12.34 4.12 -2.80
CA ARG A 51 13.56 4.83 -3.23
C ARG A 51 14.68 4.56 -2.25
N GLU A 52 15.91 4.53 -2.74
CA GLU A 52 17.10 4.51 -1.90
C GLU A 52 17.78 5.87 -1.99
N ARG A 53 18.16 6.44 -0.84
CA ARG A 53 19.00 7.62 -0.74
C ARG A 53 19.95 7.45 0.43
N ASP A 54 21.24 7.68 0.19
CA ASP A 54 22.27 7.66 1.23
C ASP A 54 22.27 6.37 2.08
N GLY A 55 21.95 5.23 1.45
CA GLY A 55 21.87 3.92 2.10
C GLY A 55 20.58 3.66 2.91
N VAL A 56 19.63 4.60 2.90
CA VAL A 56 18.32 4.49 3.56
C VAL A 56 17.23 4.23 2.53
N VAL A 57 16.35 3.27 2.82
CA VAL A 57 15.19 2.95 1.97
C VAL A 57 13.97 3.74 2.41
N TYR A 58 13.47 4.59 1.52
CA TYR A 58 12.26 5.38 1.69
C TYR A 58 11.07 4.67 1.03
N LEU A 59 10.10 4.29 1.84
CA LEU A 59 8.85 3.66 1.41
C LEU A 59 7.71 4.67 1.47
N LEU A 60 7.13 5.01 0.32
CA LEU A 60 5.85 5.70 0.27
C LEU A 60 4.75 4.65 0.28
N VAL A 61 3.83 4.73 1.24
CA VAL A 61 2.72 3.78 1.39
C VAL A 61 1.38 4.46 1.22
N ASN A 62 0.43 3.73 0.65
CA ASN A 62 -0.94 4.16 0.56
C ASN A 62 -1.83 3.25 1.41
N ALA A 63 -2.85 3.84 2.02
CA ALA A 63 -3.91 3.06 2.64
C ALA A 63 -4.68 2.31 1.56
N ASN A 64 -5.19 1.13 1.91
CA ASN A 64 -6.12 0.44 1.01
C ASN A 64 -7.41 1.27 0.92
N LEU A 65 -8.00 1.31 -0.27
CA LEU A 65 -9.29 1.94 -0.46
C LEU A 65 -10.35 0.86 -0.26
N LYS A 66 -11.15 0.96 0.80
CA LYS A 66 -12.32 0.11 0.96
C LYS A 66 -13.34 0.50 -0.12
N LYS A 67 -13.97 -0.49 -0.75
CA LYS A 67 -15.15 -0.24 -1.60
C LYS A 67 -16.19 0.45 -0.71
N SER A 68 -16.63 1.66 -1.10
CA SER A 68 -17.72 2.31 -0.40
C SER A 68 -18.97 1.44 -0.51
N GLU A 69 -19.87 1.51 0.49
CA GLU A 69 -21.11 0.72 0.48
C GLU A 69 -21.91 0.92 -0.83
N SER A 70 -21.86 2.12 -1.40
CA SER A 70 -22.49 2.45 -2.69
C SER A 70 -21.91 1.66 -3.86
N VAL A 71 -20.59 1.42 -3.90
CA VAL A 71 -19.93 0.62 -4.94
C VAL A 71 -20.19 -0.87 -4.73
N THR A 72 -20.21 -1.32 -3.48
CA THR A 72 -20.55 -2.72 -3.15
C THR A 72 -21.97 -3.06 -3.58
N ARG A 73 -22.95 -2.17 -3.35
CA ARG A 73 -24.34 -2.38 -3.82
C ARG A 73 -24.47 -2.41 -5.34
N MET A 74 -23.72 -1.58 -6.07
CA MET A 74 -23.75 -1.59 -7.54
C MET A 74 -23.15 -2.87 -8.14
N LEU A 75 -22.13 -3.46 -7.50
CA LEU A 75 -21.53 -4.71 -7.96
C LEU A 75 -22.39 -5.95 -7.65
N GLN A 76 -23.21 -5.90 -6.60
CA GLN A 76 -24.15 -6.98 -6.24
C GLN A 76 -25.42 -6.98 -7.12
N GLY A 77 -25.78 -5.85 -7.74
CA GLY A 77 -26.91 -5.77 -8.67
C GLY A 77 -26.55 -6.10 -10.13
N GLY A 78 -25.30 -6.49 -10.39
CA GLY A 78 -24.76 -6.77 -11.72
C GLY A 78 -24.47 -8.25 -11.98
N GLU A 79 -25.24 -9.16 -11.39
CA GLU A 79 -25.28 -10.56 -11.84
C GLU A 79 -25.91 -10.59 -13.23
N VAL A 80 -25.07 -10.38 -14.26
CA VAL A 80 -25.40 -10.71 -15.63
C VAL A 80 -25.50 -12.24 -15.68
N GLN A 81 -26.70 -12.73 -15.93
CA GLN A 81 -26.99 -14.12 -16.27
C GLN A 81 -26.07 -14.58 -17.41
N GLU A 82 -25.36 -15.67 -17.19
CA GLU A 82 -25.05 -16.65 -18.25
C GLU A 82 -26.09 -17.76 -18.24
#